data_AF-A0A0F8WPY9-F1
#
_entry.id   AF-A0A0F8WPY9-F1
#
_cell.length_a   1.000
_cell.length_b   1.000
_cell.length_c   1.000
_cell.angle_alpha   90.00
_cell.angle_beta   90.00
_cell.angle_gamma   90.00
#
_symmetry.space_group_name_H-M   'P 1'
#
loop_
_entity.id
_entity.type
_entity.pdbx_description
1 polymer ?
#
loop_
_entity_poly.entity_id
_entity_poly.type
_entity_poly.pdbx_seq_one_letter_code
_entity_poly.pdbx_strand_id
1 'polypeptide(L)' 'MPEIPIELEVERVMNLVRGFGWEKKEQRMSDNSVVLVIEKKVEVPVK' A
#
# COMPACT_ATOMS: atom_id res chain seq x y z
N MET A 1 4.12 -20.16 -14.17
CA MET A 1 4.96 -18.96 -14.03
C MET A 1 5.49 -18.98 -12.61
N PRO A 2 6.76 -18.64 -12.33
CA PRO A 2 7.20 -18.47 -10.95
C PRO A 2 6.32 -17.41 -10.29
N GLU A 3 5.64 -17.78 -9.21
CA GLU A 3 4.80 -16.85 -8.45
C GLU A 3 5.73 -15.86 -7.76
N ILE A 4 5.53 -14.58 -8.05
CA ILE A 4 6.28 -13.50 -7.40
C ILE A 4 5.84 -13.49 -5.93
N PRO A 5 6.77 -13.45 -4.95
CA PRO A 5 6.40 -13.34 -3.54
C PRO A 5 5.47 -12.16 -3.29
N ILE A 6 4.41 -12.38 -2.52
CA ILE A 6 3.39 -11.37 -2.22
C ILE A 6 4.01 -10.14 -1.58
N GLU A 7 5.02 -10.33 -0.72
CA GLU A 7 5.77 -9.25 -0.09
C GLU A 7 6.35 -8.30 -1.14
N LEU A 8 6.87 -8.85 -2.24
CA LEU A 8 7.50 -8.09 -3.31
C LEU A 8 6.47 -7.33 -4.15
N GLU A 9 5.27 -7.90 -4.35
CA GLU A 9 4.16 -7.18 -4.97
C GLU A 9 3.64 -6.03 -4.08
N VAL A 10 3.55 -6.27 -2.76
CA VAL A 10 3.18 -5.23 -1.80
C VAL A 10 4.23 -4.10 -1.79
N GLU A 11 5.52 -4.43 -1.79
CA GLU A 11 6.60 -3.44 -1.86
C GLU A 11 6.54 -2.60 -3.14
N ARG A 12 6.25 -3.21 -4.29
CA ARG A 12 6.06 -2.48 -5.56
C ARG A 12 4.93 -1.48 -5.46
N VAL A 13 3.76 -1.88 -4.94
CA VAL A 13 2.62 -0.98 -4.74
C VAL A 13 3.01 0.18 -3.82
N MET A 14 3.67 -0.12 -2.70
CA MET A 14 4.11 0.93 -1.77
C MET A 14 5.11 1.90 -2.39
N ASN A 15 6.05 1.40 -3.19
CA ASN A 15 7.03 2.23 -3.88
C ASN A 15 6.37 3.17 -4.90
N LEU A 16 5.30 2.73 -5.58
CA LEU A 16 4.53 3.58 -6.49
C LEU A 16 3.81 4.73 -5.77
N VAL A 17 3.26 4.48 -4.59
CA VAL A 17 2.41 5.46 -3.89
C VAL A 17 3.16 6.34 -2.88
N ARG A 18 4.33 5.93 -2.40
CA ARG A 18 5.11 6.63 -1.36
C ARG A 18 5.45 8.07 -1.74
N GLY A 19 5.81 8.31 -3.00
CA GLY A 19 6.14 9.66 -3.50
C GLY A 19 4.98 10.66 -3.43
N PHE A 20 3.74 10.17 -3.30
CA PHE A 20 2.53 10.99 -3.18
C PHE A 20 2.09 11.19 -1.71
N GLY A 21 2.92 10.79 -0.74
CA GLY A 21 2.66 10.94 0.69
C GLY A 21 1.73 9.88 1.30
N TRP A 22 1.55 8.74 0.62
CA TRP A 22 0.81 7.60 1.16
C TRP A 22 1.72 6.69 1.99
N GLU A 23 1.22 6.24 3.14
CA GLU A 23 1.90 5.34 4.06
C GLU A 23 1.05 4.08 4.26
N LYS A 24 1.70 2.91 4.42
CA LYS A 24 1.01 1.65 4.69
C LYS A 24 0.50 1.65 6.12
N LYS A 25 -0.79 1.38 6.31
CA LYS A 25 -1.41 1.23 7.63
C LYS A 25 -1.63 -0.21 8.01
N GLU A 26 -2.15 -1.01 7.09
CA GLU A 26 -2.56 -2.38 7.35
C GLU A 26 -2.39 -3.25 6.10
N GLN A 27 -2.14 -4.53 6.30
CA GLN A 27 -2.21 -5.57 5.26
C GLN A 27 -3.05 -6.71 5.80
N ARG A 28 -4.01 -7.19 4.99
CA ARG A 28 -4.80 -8.38 5.28
C ARG A 28 -4.62 -9.39 4.15
N MET A 29 -4.44 -10.64 4.54
CA MET A 29 -4.50 -11.77 3.62
C MET A 29 -5.95 -12.26 3.55
N SER A 30 -6.44 -12.48 2.34
CA SER A 30 -7.71 -13.17 2.07
C SER A 30 -7.42 -14.34 1.12
N ASP A 31 -8.32 -15.32 1.07
CA ASP A 31 -8.07 -16.59 0.37
C ASP A 31 -7.58 -16.44 -1.08
N ASN A 32 -7.97 -15.35 -1.76
CA ASN A 32 -7.61 -15.09 -3.16
C ASN A 32 -7.09 -13.66 -3.40
N SER A 33 -6.78 -12.89 -2.35
CA SER A 33 -6.34 -11.50 -2.52
C SER A 33 -5.53 -10.97 -1.34
N VAL A 34 -4.79 -9.90 -1.62
CA VAL A 34 -4.07 -9.10 -0.62
C VAL A 34 -4.75 -7.75 -0.55
N VAL A 35 -5.23 -7.37 0.63
CA VAL A 35 -5.86 -6.08 0.87
C VAL A 35 -4.87 -5.19 1.61
N LEU A 36 -4.56 -4.04 1.02
CA LEU A 36 -3.70 -3.01 1.63
C LEU A 36 -4.55 -1.81 2.04
N VAL A 37 -4.43 -1.39 3.30
CA VAL A 37 -4.94 -0.11 3.77
C VAL A 37 -3.77 0.87 3.75
N ILE A 38 -3.89 1.93 2.95
CA ILE A 38 -2.91 3.01 2.85
C ILE A 38 -3.57 4.32 3.30
N GLU A 39 -2.85 5.11 4.09
CA GLU A 39 -3.31 6.40 4.60
C GLU A 39 -2.45 7.52 4.02
N LYS A 40 -3.07 8.65 3.66
CA LYS A 40 -2.36 9.87 3.27
C LYS A 40 -2.48 10.88 4.39
N LYS A 41 -1.35 11.39 4.86
CA LYS A 41 -1.35 12.59 5.70
C LYS A 41 -1.68 13.78 4.81
N VAL A 42 -2.86 14.34 5.02
CA VAL A 42 -3.27 15.60 4.40
C VAL A 42 -3.18 16.70 5.44
N GLU A 43 -2.33 17.70 5.19
CA GLU A 43 -2.42 18.95 5.93
C GLU A 43 -3.64 19.68 5.35
N VAL A 44 -4.74 19.70 6.09
CA VAL A 44 -5.92 20.47 5.70
C VAL A 44 -5.55 21.95 5.85
N PRO A 45 -5.56 22.76 4.77
CA PRO A 45 -5.36 24.19 4.90
C PRO A 45 -6.50 24.73 5.75
N VAL A 46 -6.18 25.29 6.93
CA VAL A 46 -7.15 26.05 7.72
C VAL A 46 -7.52 27.27 6.88
N LYS A 47 -8.79 27.36 6.49
CA LYS A 47 -9.34 28.52 5.75
C LYS A 47 -9.37 29.76 6.62
#